data_AF-A0A969QWM0-F1
#
_entry.id   AF-A0A969QWM0-F1
#
_cell.length_a   1.000
_cell.length_b   1.000
_cell.length_c   1.000
_cell.angle_alpha   90.00
_cell.angle_beta   90.00
_cell.angle_gamma   90.00
#
_symmetry.space_group_name_H-M   'P 1'
#
loop_
_entity.id
_entity.type
_entity.pdbx_description
1 polymer ?
#
loop_
_entity_poly.entity_id
_entity_poly.type
_entity_poly.pdbx_seq_one_letter_code
_entity_poly.pdbx_strand_id
1 'polypeptide(L)'
;MKSTNAVQKRFAVATSSDELHVVADFSYKNERLVSPRVVRVGDASGFIDPMFSSGVLLAMASAQQGGQVIHKALESGKPLTAGMKRYEKDNRKRIAIYWEFIENFYKLHFTQFFFQPQNRFKLVCAVNAVLAGRTNLSFAVWWRLRLFFFLAWLNKRIPIAERIQIS
;
A
#
# COMPACT_ATOMS: atom_id res chain seq x y z
N MET A 1 -0.80 6.94 24.08
CA MET A 1 -1.53 5.66 23.91
C MET A 1 -2.89 5.58 24.61
N LYS A 2 -3.26 6.52 25.49
CA LYS A 2 -4.55 6.54 26.22
C LYS A 2 -5.56 7.56 25.68
N SER A 3 -5.50 7.99 24.43
CA SER A 3 -6.40 9.05 23.93
C SER A 3 -7.84 8.57 23.71
N THR A 4 -8.05 7.29 23.41
CA THR A 4 -9.40 6.73 23.16
C THR A 4 -9.84 5.80 24.29
N ASN A 5 -11.09 5.95 24.74
CA ASN A 5 -11.70 5.15 25.82
C ASN A 5 -11.60 3.63 25.57
N ALA A 6 -11.82 3.20 24.31
CA ALA A 6 -11.72 1.79 23.93
C ALA A 6 -10.32 1.21 24.15
N VAL A 7 -9.25 1.96 23.83
CA VAL A 7 -7.87 1.52 24.04
C VAL A 7 -7.55 1.51 25.53
N GLN A 8 -7.95 2.54 26.28
CA GLN A 8 -7.75 2.58 27.74
C GLN A 8 -8.35 1.36 28.44
N LYS A 9 -9.59 0.98 28.11
CA LYS A 9 -10.24 -0.20 28.69
C LYS A 9 -9.52 -1.50 28.36
N ARG A 10 -9.08 -1.68 27.12
CA ARG A 10 -8.38 -2.91 26.68
C ARG A 10 -7.00 -3.07 27.30
N PHE A 11 -6.32 -1.96 27.58
CA PHE A 11 -4.98 -1.96 28.17
C PHE A 11 -4.98 -1.78 29.70
N ALA A 12 -6.14 -1.83 30.37
CA ALA A 12 -6.27 -1.53 31.80
C ALA A 12 -5.40 -2.40 32.72
N VAL A 13 -5.17 -3.66 32.34
CA VAL A 13 -4.34 -4.63 33.09
C VAL A 13 -3.09 -5.06 32.31
N ALA A 14 -2.79 -4.41 31.18
CA ALA A 14 -1.63 -4.75 30.36
C ALA A 14 -0.36 -4.07 30.91
N THR A 15 0.69 -4.85 31.10
CA THR A 15 2.03 -4.37 31.44
C THR A 15 2.89 -4.36 30.18
N SER A 16 3.67 -3.30 29.97
CA SER A 16 4.65 -3.27 28.87
C SER A 16 5.74 -4.32 29.13
N SER A 17 6.04 -5.17 28.14
CA SER A 17 7.19 -6.07 28.20
C SER A 17 8.51 -5.35 27.91
N ASP A 18 8.45 -4.32 27.08
CA ASP A 18 9.61 -3.63 26.53
C ASP A 18 9.47 -2.11 26.59
N GLU A 19 10.54 -1.41 26.23
CA GLU A 19 10.55 0.04 26.10
C GLU A 19 9.70 0.52 24.91
N LEU A 20 9.14 1.73 25.05
CA LEU A 20 8.38 2.35 23.97
C LEU A 20 9.34 2.94 22.93
N HIS A 21 9.25 2.42 21.71
CA HIS A 21 10.00 2.94 20.58
C HIS A 21 9.16 3.93 19.77
N VAL A 22 9.76 5.07 19.43
CA VAL A 22 9.15 6.06 18.54
C VAL A 22 9.83 5.96 17.18
N VAL A 23 9.03 5.74 16.14
CA VAL A 23 9.47 5.78 14.75
C VAL A 23 8.76 6.95 14.08
N ALA A 24 9.53 7.92 13.57
CA ALA A 24 9.04 9.09 12.86
C ALA A 24 9.57 9.08 11.42
N ASP A 25 8.97 9.89 10.55
CA ASP A 25 9.41 10.15 9.16
C ASP A 25 9.66 8.89 8.31
N PHE A 26 8.89 7.83 8.57
CA PHE A 26 9.07 6.53 7.92
C PHE A 26 8.56 6.50 6.47
N SER A 27 7.67 7.40 6.06
CA SER A 27 7.12 7.38 4.70
C SER A 27 8.04 8.13 3.72
N TYR A 28 8.63 7.41 2.76
CA TYR A 28 9.52 7.98 1.74
C TYR A 28 9.49 7.19 0.44
N LYS A 29 9.99 7.81 -0.62
CA LYS A 29 10.14 7.20 -1.95
C LYS A 29 11.54 7.42 -2.48
N ASN A 30 12.16 6.37 -2.99
CA ASN A 30 13.45 6.49 -3.65
C ASN A 30 13.27 6.93 -5.11
N GLU A 31 14.03 7.94 -5.54
CA GLU A 31 13.96 8.48 -6.90
C GLU A 31 14.51 7.54 -7.97
N ARG A 32 15.41 6.61 -7.60
CA ARG A 32 15.97 5.62 -8.51
C ARG A 32 16.06 4.26 -7.85
N LEU A 33 15.38 3.27 -8.42
CA LEU A 33 15.43 1.90 -7.92
C LEU A 33 16.55 1.09 -8.56
N VAL A 34 17.05 1.54 -9.71
CA VAL A 34 18.11 0.86 -10.44
C VAL A 34 19.16 1.84 -10.92
N SER A 35 20.41 1.39 -10.92
CA SER A 35 21.54 2.05 -11.56
C SER A 35 22.54 0.98 -12.00
N PRO A 36 23.63 1.31 -12.73
CA PRO A 36 24.65 0.32 -13.05
C PRO A 36 25.09 -0.45 -11.80
N ARG A 37 24.95 -1.78 -11.83
CA ARG A 37 25.29 -2.73 -10.75
C ARG A 37 24.51 -2.57 -9.44
N VAL A 38 23.36 -1.89 -9.45
CA VAL A 38 22.54 -1.66 -8.25
C VAL A 38 21.06 -1.90 -8.54
N VAL A 39 20.40 -2.62 -7.64
CA VAL A 39 18.94 -2.78 -7.58
C VAL A 39 18.51 -2.60 -6.12
N ARG A 40 17.55 -1.70 -5.87
CA ARG A 40 16.97 -1.45 -4.54
C ARG A 40 15.64 -2.20 -4.41
N VAL A 41 15.46 -2.91 -3.30
CA VAL A 41 14.28 -3.74 -2.98
C VAL A 41 13.79 -3.41 -1.57
N GLY A 42 12.55 -3.80 -1.23
CA GLY A 42 11.93 -3.51 0.05
C GLY A 42 11.97 -2.03 0.40
N ASP A 43 12.24 -1.74 1.66
CA ASP A 43 12.26 -0.37 2.18
C ASP A 43 13.31 0.49 1.48
N ALA A 44 14.40 -0.09 0.95
CA ALA A 44 15.36 0.67 0.14
C ALA A 44 14.75 1.22 -1.16
N SER A 45 13.64 0.65 -1.63
CA SER A 45 12.86 1.15 -2.76
C SER A 45 11.84 2.24 -2.38
N GLY A 46 11.43 2.26 -1.12
CA GLY A 46 10.44 3.17 -0.56
C GLY A 46 9.63 2.47 0.52
N PHE A 47 9.16 3.25 1.48
CA PHE A 47 8.30 2.79 2.56
C PHE A 47 7.04 3.66 2.60
N ILE A 48 5.91 3.03 2.91
CA ILE A 48 4.61 3.68 3.01
C ILE A 48 3.99 3.29 4.35
N ASP A 49 3.12 4.15 4.86
CA ASP A 49 2.38 3.95 6.09
C ASP A 49 1.86 2.50 6.30
N PRO A 50 2.09 1.88 7.48
CA PRO A 50 1.70 0.51 7.77
C PRO A 50 0.18 0.30 7.95
N MET A 51 -0.67 1.30 7.69
CA MET A 51 -2.15 1.21 7.74
C MET A 51 -2.73 -0.11 7.18
N PHE A 52 -2.19 -0.64 6.09
CA PHE A 52 -2.67 -1.86 5.44
C PHE A 52 -1.73 -3.07 5.58
N SER A 53 -0.70 -3.00 6.44
CA SER A 53 0.29 -4.07 6.65
C SER A 53 0.95 -4.60 5.36
N SER A 54 1.13 -3.72 4.36
CA SER A 54 1.63 -4.11 3.04
C SER A 54 3.16 -4.11 2.92
N GLY A 55 3.90 -3.61 3.92
CA GLY A 55 5.36 -3.45 3.85
C GLY A 55 6.10 -4.75 3.55
N VAL A 56 5.86 -5.80 4.34
CA VAL A 56 6.51 -7.12 4.15
C VAL A 56 6.17 -7.71 2.78
N LEU A 57 4.91 -7.61 2.36
CA LEU A 57 4.48 -8.07 1.05
C LEU A 57 5.23 -7.35 -0.09
N LEU A 58 5.31 -6.01 -0.03
CA LEU A 58 6.01 -5.21 -1.02
C LEU A 58 7.51 -5.51 -1.03
N ALA A 59 8.10 -5.75 0.14
CA ALA A 59 9.49 -6.17 0.27
C ALA A 59 9.75 -7.52 -0.38
N MET A 60 8.93 -8.52 -0.10
CA MET A 60 9.07 -9.85 -0.68
C MET A 60 8.85 -9.84 -2.20
N ALA A 61 7.84 -9.12 -2.67
CA ALA A 61 7.55 -9.01 -4.10
C ALA A 61 8.68 -8.31 -4.88
N SER A 62 9.21 -7.22 -4.32
CA SER A 62 10.34 -6.50 -4.92
C SER A 62 11.64 -7.29 -4.85
N ALA A 63 11.90 -8.03 -3.76
CA ALA A 63 13.05 -8.91 -3.62
C ALA A 63 13.03 -10.04 -4.67
N GLN A 64 11.89 -10.70 -4.85
CA GLN A 64 11.73 -11.76 -5.84
C GLN A 64 12.05 -11.26 -7.27
N GLN A 65 11.46 -10.13 -7.66
CA GLN A 65 11.70 -9.56 -8.99
C GLN A 65 13.10 -8.98 -9.13
N GLY A 66 13.62 -8.36 -8.07
CA GLY A 66 14.99 -7.87 -7.98
C GLY A 66 16.00 -8.97 -8.24
N GLY A 67 15.85 -10.12 -7.58
CA GLY A 67 16.68 -11.30 -7.79
C GLY A 67 16.66 -11.79 -9.24
N GLN A 68 15.47 -11.85 -9.86
CA GLN A 68 15.34 -12.26 -11.26
C GLN A 68 16.07 -11.32 -12.24
N VAL A 69 16.01 -9.99 -12.01
CA VAL A 69 16.69 -9.04 -12.89
C VAL A 69 18.20 -8.96 -12.63
N ILE A 70 18.64 -9.20 -11.39
CA ILE A 70 20.05 -9.34 -11.03
C ILE A 70 20.64 -10.57 -11.71
N HIS A 71 19.98 -11.72 -11.61
CA HIS A 71 20.42 -12.97 -12.24
C HIS A 71 20.66 -12.78 -13.75
N LYS A 72 19.68 -12.22 -14.47
CA LYS A 72 19.82 -11.91 -15.91
C LYS A 72 20.92 -10.88 -16.21
N ALA A 73 21.14 -9.91 -15.33
CA ALA A 73 22.21 -8.94 -15.49
C ALA A 73 23.59 -9.61 -15.37
N LEU A 74 23.75 -10.53 -14.41
CA LEU A 74 24.96 -11.32 -14.23
C LEU A 74 25.22 -12.23 -15.44
N GLU A 75 24.22 -12.95 -15.94
CA GLU A 75 24.35 -13.79 -17.14
C GLU A 75 24.77 -12.99 -18.37
N SER A 76 24.21 -11.80 -18.56
CA SER A 76 24.52 -10.95 -19.72
C SER A 76 25.84 -10.16 -19.58
N GLY A 77 26.45 -10.14 -18.39
CA GLY A 77 27.62 -9.30 -18.06
C GLY A 77 27.34 -7.78 -18.11
N LYS A 78 26.10 -7.35 -18.34
CA LYS A 78 25.74 -5.94 -18.51
C LYS A 78 25.50 -5.30 -17.15
N PRO A 79 26.10 -4.12 -16.87
CA PRO A 79 25.91 -3.45 -15.59
C PRO A 79 24.50 -2.89 -15.42
N LEU A 80 23.77 -2.62 -16.50
CA LEU A 80 22.38 -2.17 -16.48
C LEU A 80 21.61 -2.83 -17.63
N THR A 81 20.48 -3.46 -17.32
CA THR A 81 19.65 -4.16 -18.32
C THR A 81 18.27 -3.52 -18.50
N ALA A 82 17.62 -3.80 -19.62
CA ALA A 82 16.21 -3.45 -19.83
C ALA A 82 15.30 -4.10 -18.78
N GLY A 83 15.66 -5.30 -18.29
CA GLY A 83 14.96 -5.98 -17.21
C GLY A 83 14.97 -5.18 -15.91
N MET A 84 16.12 -4.62 -15.53
CA MET A 84 16.23 -3.74 -14.36
C MET A 84 15.34 -2.48 -14.50
N LYS A 85 15.33 -1.84 -15.67
CA LYS A 85 14.45 -0.68 -15.93
C LYS A 85 12.96 -1.05 -15.85
N ARG A 86 12.60 -2.24 -16.34
CA ARG A 86 11.24 -2.78 -16.25
C ARG A 86 10.86 -3.06 -14.79
N TYR A 87 11.76 -3.66 -14.01
CA TYR A 87 11.57 -3.85 -12.57
C TYR A 87 11.25 -2.53 -11.87
N GLU A 88 12.01 -1.47 -12.12
CA GLU A 88 11.75 -0.16 -11.52
C GLU A 88 10.35 0.36 -11.88
N LYS A 89 9.96 0.30 -13.15
CA LYS A 89 8.64 0.72 -13.62
C LYS A 89 7.52 -0.07 -12.94
N ASP A 90 7.67 -1.38 -12.86
CA ASP A 90 6.63 -2.26 -12.32
C ASP A 90 6.54 -2.12 -10.79
N ASN A 91 7.67 -1.96 -10.09
CA ASN A 91 7.69 -1.74 -8.64
C ASN A 91 7.05 -0.39 -8.26
N ARG A 92 7.36 0.68 -9.01
CA ARG A 92 6.72 2.00 -8.83
C ARG A 92 5.21 1.93 -9.01
N LYS A 93 4.72 1.19 -10.01
CA LYS A 93 3.26 1.00 -10.22
C LYS A 93 2.61 0.28 -9.06
N ARG A 94 3.24 -0.75 -8.50
CA ARG A 94 2.74 -1.46 -7.32
C ARG A 94 2.64 -0.53 -6.12
N ILE A 95 3.73 0.17 -5.80
CA ILE A 95 3.81 1.13 -4.69
C ILE A 95 2.76 2.24 -4.85
N ALA A 96 2.58 2.79 -6.05
CA ALA A 96 1.62 3.87 -6.32
C ALA A 96 0.16 3.51 -5.98
N ILE A 97 -0.24 2.24 -6.14
CA ILE A 97 -1.60 1.81 -5.78
C ILE A 97 -1.80 1.92 -4.27
N TYR A 98 -0.83 1.47 -3.47
CA TYR A 98 -0.91 1.58 -2.01
C TYR A 98 -0.87 3.03 -1.54
N TRP A 99 -0.07 3.88 -2.18
CA TRP A 99 -0.09 5.33 -1.93
C TRP A 99 -1.47 5.93 -2.15
N GLU A 100 -2.13 5.62 -3.28
CA GLU A 100 -3.49 6.12 -3.57
C GLU A 100 -4.50 5.67 -2.48
N PHE A 101 -4.39 4.44 -1.98
CA PHE A 101 -5.22 3.98 -0.86
C PHE A 101 -4.95 4.76 0.42
N ILE A 102 -3.69 4.92 0.81
CA ILE A 102 -3.29 5.55 2.07
C ILE A 102 -3.65 7.04 2.07
N GLU A 103 -3.33 7.77 0.99
CA GLU A 103 -3.70 9.18 0.84
C GLU A 103 -5.22 9.41 0.93
N ASN A 104 -6.00 8.50 0.36
CA ASN A 104 -7.45 8.59 0.46
C ASN A 104 -7.97 8.15 1.83
N PHE A 105 -7.32 7.21 2.51
CA PHE A 105 -7.69 6.79 3.86
C PHE A 105 -7.60 7.94 4.87
N TYR A 106 -6.72 8.93 4.67
CA TYR A 106 -6.70 10.11 5.53
C TYR A 106 -7.87 11.10 5.28
N LYS A 107 -8.78 10.79 4.35
CA LYS A 107 -9.97 11.62 4.06
C LYS A 107 -11.21 11.00 4.68
N LEU A 108 -11.94 11.79 5.48
CA LEU A 108 -13.13 11.33 6.20
C LEU A 108 -14.18 10.65 5.29
N HIS A 109 -14.52 11.27 4.16
CA HIS A 109 -15.52 10.73 3.23
C HIS A 109 -15.10 9.38 2.60
N PHE A 110 -13.80 9.14 2.43
CA PHE A 110 -13.30 7.86 1.94
C PHE A 110 -13.39 6.81 3.05
N THR A 111 -12.95 7.11 4.28
CA THR A 111 -13.02 6.16 5.40
C THR A 111 -14.45 5.71 5.70
N GLN A 112 -15.40 6.64 5.72
CA GLN A 112 -16.82 6.34 5.91
C GLN A 112 -17.33 5.35 4.85
N PHE A 113 -16.98 5.57 3.58
CA PHE A 113 -17.34 4.67 2.50
C PHE A 113 -16.61 3.32 2.58
N PHE A 114 -15.32 3.34 2.90
CA PHE A 114 -14.48 2.14 3.01
C PHE A 114 -14.97 1.21 4.13
N PHE A 115 -15.42 1.75 5.25
CA PHE A 115 -15.94 0.98 6.39
C PHE A 115 -17.42 0.56 6.26
N GLN A 116 -18.11 0.98 5.20
CA GLN A 116 -19.48 0.56 4.89
C GLN A 116 -19.51 -0.27 3.60
N PRO A 117 -18.91 -1.48 3.59
CA PRO A 117 -18.74 -2.25 2.37
C PRO A 117 -20.08 -2.74 1.82
N GLN A 118 -20.47 -2.25 0.65
CA GLN A 118 -21.52 -2.86 -0.16
C GLN A 118 -20.89 -3.55 -1.37
N ASN A 119 -21.07 -4.87 -1.51
CA ASN A 119 -20.46 -5.63 -2.61
C ASN A 119 -21.20 -5.51 -3.94
N ARG A 120 -21.74 -4.32 -4.25
CA ARG A 120 -22.26 -4.01 -5.58
C ARG A 120 -21.09 -3.97 -6.56
N PHE A 121 -21.28 -4.50 -7.78
CA PHE A 121 -20.25 -4.54 -8.83
C PHE A 121 -18.92 -5.26 -8.47
N LYS A 122 -18.88 -6.05 -7.39
CA LYS A 122 -17.67 -6.73 -6.89
C LYS A 122 -16.55 -5.75 -6.50
N LEU A 123 -16.90 -4.55 -6.03
CA LEU A 123 -15.93 -3.53 -5.61
C LEU A 123 -15.08 -3.98 -4.42
N VAL A 124 -15.71 -4.60 -3.42
CA VAL A 124 -15.01 -5.14 -2.24
C VAL A 124 -14.02 -6.21 -2.66
N CYS A 125 -14.36 -7.06 -3.64
CA CYS A 125 -13.43 -8.05 -4.19
C CYS A 125 -12.22 -7.40 -4.88
N ALA A 126 -12.39 -6.24 -5.54
CA ALA A 126 -11.29 -5.53 -6.18
C ALA A 126 -10.35 -4.88 -5.15
N VAL A 127 -10.90 -4.26 -4.11
CA VAL A 127 -10.14 -3.74 -2.97
C VAL A 127 -9.40 -4.88 -2.28
N ASN A 128 -10.09 -5.97 -1.95
CA ASN A 128 -9.49 -7.14 -1.32
C ASN A 128 -8.39 -7.77 -2.19
N ALA A 129 -8.54 -7.80 -3.52
CA ALA A 129 -7.48 -8.29 -4.39
C ALA A 129 -6.18 -7.46 -4.26
N VAL A 130 -6.29 -6.14 -4.14
CA VAL A 130 -5.13 -5.28 -3.90
C VAL A 130 -4.54 -5.54 -2.52
N LEU A 131 -5.36 -5.52 -1.47
CA LEU A 131 -4.92 -5.69 -0.08
C LEU A 131 -4.36 -7.08 0.21
N ALA A 132 -4.85 -8.11 -0.48
CA ALA A 132 -4.29 -9.47 -0.48
C ALA A 132 -2.97 -9.58 -1.26
N GLY A 133 -2.49 -8.48 -1.83
CA GLY A 133 -1.18 -8.39 -2.44
C GLY A 133 -1.09 -8.82 -3.89
N ARG A 134 -2.19 -8.74 -4.63
CA ARG A 134 -2.17 -9.06 -6.06
C ARG A 134 -1.30 -8.06 -6.83
N THR A 135 -0.14 -8.52 -7.28
CA THR A 135 0.88 -7.70 -7.95
C THR A 135 0.54 -7.32 -9.40
N ASN A 136 -0.39 -8.05 -10.03
CA ASN A 136 -0.86 -7.80 -11.39
C ASN A 136 -2.39 -7.78 -11.44
N LEU A 137 -2.95 -6.59 -11.67
CA LEU A 137 -4.39 -6.37 -11.71
C LEU A 137 -4.91 -6.64 -13.12
N SER A 138 -5.85 -7.58 -13.24
CA SER A 138 -6.58 -7.76 -14.51
C SER A 138 -7.40 -6.50 -14.81
N PHE A 139 -7.75 -6.29 -16.08
CA PHE A 139 -8.60 -5.17 -16.50
C PHE A 139 -9.88 -5.09 -15.65
N ALA A 140 -10.49 -6.23 -15.35
CA ALA A 140 -11.69 -6.33 -14.51
C ALA A 140 -11.49 -5.80 -13.08
N VAL A 141 -10.33 -6.06 -12.47
CA VAL A 141 -10.01 -5.54 -11.13
C VAL A 141 -9.67 -4.06 -11.21
N TRP A 142 -8.92 -3.66 -12.24
CA TRP A 142 -8.50 -2.29 -12.43
C TRP A 142 -9.68 -1.33 -12.60
N TRP A 143 -10.65 -1.62 -13.48
CA TRP A 143 -11.79 -0.70 -13.67
C TRP A 143 -12.70 -0.66 -12.43
N ARG A 144 -12.88 -1.78 -11.72
CA ARG A 144 -13.63 -1.82 -10.45
C ARG A 144 -12.95 -0.99 -9.39
N LEU A 145 -11.62 -1.03 -9.32
CA LEU A 145 -10.85 -0.21 -8.41
C LEU A 145 -11.00 1.29 -8.74
N ARG A 146 -11.00 1.64 -10.03
CA ARG A 146 -11.29 3.02 -10.47
C ARG A 146 -12.70 3.47 -10.11
N LEU A 147 -13.69 2.59 -10.30
CA LEU A 147 -15.07 2.86 -9.87
C LEU A 147 -15.17 3.02 -8.35
N PHE A 148 -14.46 2.20 -7.58
CA PHE A 148 -14.39 2.32 -6.12
C PHE A 148 -13.86 3.71 -5.69
N PHE A 149 -12.72 4.14 -6.24
CA PHE A 149 -12.17 5.48 -5.93
C PHE A 149 -13.09 6.60 -6.40
N PHE A 150 -13.74 6.45 -7.56
CA PHE A 150 -14.71 7.42 -8.05
C PHE A 150 -15.93 7.55 -7.13
N LEU A 151 -16.50 6.44 -6.66
CA LEU A 151 -17.63 6.45 -5.72
C LEU A 151 -17.23 7.02 -4.36
N ALA A 152 -16.04 6.67 -3.86
CA ALA A 152 -15.52 7.24 -2.62
C ALA A 152 -15.29 8.76 -2.75
N TRP A 153 -14.79 9.23 -3.90
CA TRP A 153 -14.71 10.66 -4.20
C TRP A 153 -16.09 11.30 -4.32
N LEU A 154 -17.05 10.64 -4.96
CA LEU A 154 -18.43 11.13 -5.10
C LEU A 154 -19.12 11.24 -3.74
N ASN A 155 -18.75 10.38 -2.78
CA ASN A 155 -19.21 10.44 -1.38
C ASN A 155 -18.90 11.79 -0.71
N LYS A 156 -17.91 12.55 -1.23
CA LYS A 156 -17.64 13.92 -0.81
C LYS A 156 -18.81 14.87 -1.09
N ARG A 157 -19.53 14.67 -2.20
CA ARG A 157 -20.59 15.57 -2.69
C ARG A 157 -21.99 15.03 -2.44
N ILE A 158 -22.19 13.72 -2.63
CA ILE A 158 -23.47 13.03 -2.47
C ILE A 158 -23.26 11.98 -1.37
N PRO A 159 -24.04 11.97 -0.28
CA PRO A 159 -23.89 10.95 0.76
C PRO A 159 -24.33 9.58 0.22
N ILE A 160 -23.36 8.84 -0.31
CA ILE A 160 -23.54 7.45 -0.77
C ILE A 160 -23.45 6.51 0.44
N ALA A 161 -22.59 6.85 1.40
CA ALA A 161 -22.44 6.20 2.70
C ALA A 161 -22.97 7.12 3.81
N GLU A 162 -23.47 6.53 4.89
CA GLU A 162 -23.92 7.30 6.06
C GLU A 162 -22.75 8.08 6.65
N ARG A 163 -22.97 9.36 6.96
CA ARG A 163 -21.97 10.23 7.56
C ARG A 163 -21.81 9.89 9.03
N ILE A 164 -20.83 9.06 9.36
CA ILE A 164 -20.47 8.76 10.75
C ILE A 164 -19.81 10.02 11.35
N GLN A 165 -20.43 10.61 12.37
CA GLN A 165 -19.79 11.64 13.19
C GLN A 165 -18.79 10.95 14.13
N ILE A 166 -17.51 11.28 13.97
CA ILE A 166 -16.47 10.85 14.90
C ILE A 166 -16.38 11.94 15.97
N SER A 167 -17.05 11.73 17.11
CA SER A 167 -16.94 12.56 18.31
C SER A 167 -15.70 12.19 19.12
#